data_AF-A0A497C0N8-F1
#
_entry.id   AF-A0A497C0N8-F1
#
_cell.length_a   1.000
_cell.length_b   1.000
_cell.length_c   1.000
_cell.angle_alpha   90.00
_cell.angle_beta   90.00
_cell.angle_gamma   90.00
#
_symmetry.space_group_name_H-M   'P 1'
#
loop_
_entity.id
_entity.type
_entity.pdbx_description
1 polymer ?
#
loop_
_entity_poly.entity_id
_entity_poly.type
_entity_poly.pdbx_seq_one_letter_code
_entity_poly.pdbx_strand_id
1 'polypeptide(L)'
;MRKIILRDHRKIFPFNEPARDLRVLNKPLWLHQRDVLASYTTEEREVDSPAEIEPQRVETLVYRDNLFFDRFFIDDFIQRARDLGKACRVAFSLNDRAITAHALSLQQGIRRQGDKYVAYMWYFPHGVEPNVRSLVMDTKAHEMGYYHVPTHMSNERGDLVYQVPTKVFCSNKHWVHTGTANILFGILTNGARLDRDSEQVGKQL
;
A
#
# COMPACT_ATOMS: atom_id res chain seq x y z
N MET A 1 1.33 -8.33 18.17
CA MET A 1 1.84 -6.94 18.21
C MET A 1 0.71 -5.95 18.49
N ARG A 2 1.02 -4.77 19.03
CA ARG A 2 0.08 -3.64 19.15
C ARG A 2 -0.03 -2.92 17.81
N LYS A 3 -1.21 -2.51 17.38
CA LYS A 3 -1.37 -1.59 16.23
C LYS A 3 -1.87 -0.23 16.68
N ILE A 4 -1.30 0.81 16.08
CA ILE A 4 -1.66 2.20 16.28
C ILE A 4 -2.09 2.78 14.93
N ILE A 5 -3.31 3.30 14.90
CA ILE A 5 -3.92 3.89 13.73
C ILE A 5 -3.84 5.41 13.86
N LEU A 6 -3.08 6.05 12.97
CA LEU A 6 -3.02 7.50 12.84
C LEU A 6 -4.21 7.97 12.02
N ARG A 7 -5.11 8.75 12.63
CA ARG A 7 -6.34 9.20 11.96
C ARG A 7 -6.06 10.28 10.92
N ASP A 8 -6.60 10.13 9.72
CA ASP A 8 -6.62 11.14 8.68
C ASP A 8 -8.06 11.63 8.44
N HIS A 9 -8.42 12.73 9.10
CA HIS A 9 -9.76 13.34 9.05
C HIS A 9 -10.07 14.02 7.71
N ARG A 10 -9.14 14.00 6.74
CA ARG A 10 -9.34 14.64 5.45
C ARG A 10 -10.49 13.96 4.71
N LYS A 11 -11.53 14.73 4.43
CA LYS A 11 -12.65 14.32 3.58
C LYS A 11 -12.23 14.25 2.12
N ILE A 12 -12.67 13.20 1.43
CA ILE A 12 -12.41 12.98 0.02
C ILE A 12 -13.59 13.47 -0.80
N PHE A 13 -13.40 14.53 -1.59
CA PHE A 13 -14.37 14.94 -2.61
C PHE A 13 -14.45 13.88 -3.71
N PRO A 14 -15.65 13.54 -4.27
CA PRO A 14 -16.96 14.13 -3.99
C PRO A 14 -17.74 13.49 -2.84
N PHE A 15 -17.20 12.44 -2.22
CA PHE A 15 -17.88 11.63 -1.20
C PHE A 15 -18.11 12.38 0.13
N ASN A 16 -17.25 13.35 0.45
CA ASN A 16 -17.30 14.14 1.68
C ASN A 16 -17.14 13.29 2.96
N GLU A 17 -16.46 12.16 2.85
CA GLU A 17 -16.13 11.23 3.94
C GLU A 17 -14.62 11.03 4.04
N PRO A 18 -14.07 10.75 5.24
CA PRO A 18 -12.68 10.31 5.38
C PRO A 18 -12.39 9.04 4.60
N ALA A 19 -11.15 8.87 4.16
CA ALA A 19 -10.76 7.71 3.34
C ALA A 19 -11.04 6.35 4.02
N ARG A 20 -10.95 6.30 5.36
CA ARG A 20 -11.21 5.08 6.14
C ARG A 20 -12.64 4.55 6.00
N ASP A 21 -13.60 5.44 5.75
CA ASP A 21 -15.04 5.12 5.69
C ASP A 21 -15.48 4.78 4.26
N LEU A 22 -14.71 5.22 3.26
CA LEU A 22 -14.96 4.87 1.87
C LEU A 22 -14.82 3.36 1.64
N ARG A 23 -15.63 2.86 0.71
CA ARG A 23 -15.59 1.46 0.31
C ARG A 23 -14.44 1.18 -0.66
N VAL A 24 -13.63 0.18 -0.31
CA VAL A 24 -12.65 -0.46 -1.17
C VAL A 24 -12.96 -1.95 -1.21
N LEU A 25 -13.17 -2.49 -2.40
CA LEU A 25 -13.55 -3.89 -2.62
C LEU A 25 -14.79 -4.29 -1.80
N ASN A 26 -15.83 -3.45 -1.85
CA ASN A 26 -17.12 -3.63 -1.16
C ASN A 26 -17.07 -3.61 0.38
N LYS A 27 -15.94 -3.27 1.00
CA LYS A 27 -15.83 -3.06 2.46
C LYS A 27 -15.33 -1.65 2.78
N PRO A 28 -15.73 -1.03 3.89
CA PRO A 28 -15.05 0.16 4.40
C PRO A 28 -13.55 -0.11 4.54
N LEU A 29 -12.70 0.87 4.21
CA LEU A 29 -11.25 0.70 4.24
C LEU A 29 -10.73 0.30 5.63
N TRP A 30 -11.27 0.86 6.71
CA TRP A 30 -10.88 0.48 8.08
C TRP A 30 -11.16 -1.00 8.37
N LEU A 31 -12.27 -1.54 7.83
CA LEU A 31 -12.65 -2.94 8.02
C LEU A 31 -11.70 -3.86 7.25
N HIS A 32 -11.35 -3.48 6.02
CA HIS A 32 -10.34 -4.18 5.23
C HIS A 32 -8.98 -4.24 5.96
N GLN A 33 -8.52 -3.11 6.51
CA GLN A 33 -7.27 -3.06 7.28
C GLN A 33 -7.33 -3.95 8.52
N ARG A 34 -8.46 -3.95 9.24
CA ARG A 34 -8.69 -4.83 10.40
C ARG A 34 -8.57 -6.30 10.00
N ASP A 35 -9.22 -6.70 8.91
CA ASP A 35 -9.22 -8.08 8.43
C ASP A 35 -7.82 -8.53 7.99
N VAL A 36 -7.07 -7.68 7.28
CA VAL A 36 -5.69 -7.96 6.84
C VAL A 36 -4.71 -8.08 8.02
N LEU A 37 -4.89 -7.28 9.06
CA LEU A 37 -3.98 -7.25 10.22
C LEU A 37 -4.34 -8.23 11.34
N ALA A 38 -5.50 -8.89 11.25
CA ALA A 38 -6.07 -9.70 12.33
C ALA A 38 -5.11 -10.77 12.89
N SER A 39 -4.31 -11.41 12.05
CA SER A 39 -3.35 -12.45 12.47
C SER A 39 -2.11 -11.91 13.17
N TYR A 40 -1.85 -10.61 13.10
CA TYR A 40 -0.63 -10.01 13.65
C TYR A 40 -0.89 -9.21 14.92
N THR A 41 -2.11 -8.70 15.10
CA THR A 41 -2.41 -7.66 16.09
C THR A 41 -3.39 -8.14 17.16
N THR A 42 -3.08 -7.84 18.42
CA THR A 42 -3.91 -8.23 19.58
C THR A 42 -4.46 -7.01 20.33
N GLU A 43 -3.92 -5.84 20.07
CA GLU A 43 -4.31 -4.56 20.67
C GLU A 43 -4.43 -3.51 19.57
N GLU A 44 -5.45 -2.66 19.66
CA GLU A 44 -5.72 -1.56 18.72
C GLU A 44 -5.85 -0.26 19.49
N ARG A 45 -5.18 0.79 19.01
CA ARG A 45 -5.37 2.17 19.49
C ARG A 45 -5.45 3.13 18.31
N GLU A 46 -6.31 4.13 18.41
CA GLU A 46 -6.38 5.23 17.45
C GLU A 46 -5.84 6.50 18.09
N VAL A 47 -5.08 7.28 17.33
CA VAL A 47 -4.52 8.57 17.77
C VAL A 47 -4.61 9.59 16.62
N ASP A 48 -4.72 10.87 16.96
CA ASP A 48 -4.76 11.95 15.96
C ASP A 48 -3.37 12.42 15.55
N SER A 49 -2.40 12.24 16.46
CA SER A 49 -1.03 12.70 16.27
C SER A 49 -0.02 11.65 16.73
N PRO A 50 1.16 11.53 16.09
CA PRO A 50 2.26 10.72 16.61
C PRO A 50 2.69 11.06 18.04
N ALA A 51 2.42 12.30 18.50
CA ALA A 51 2.73 12.75 19.86
C ALA A 51 1.86 12.09 20.95
N GLU A 52 0.69 11.55 20.59
CA GLU A 52 -0.22 10.85 21.53
C GLU A 52 0.19 9.38 21.74
N ILE A 53 1.21 8.90 21.04
CA ILE A 53 1.65 7.52 21.16
C ILE A 53 2.39 7.32 22.48
N GLU A 54 1.78 6.55 23.38
CA GLU A 54 2.41 6.17 24.64
C GLU A 54 3.71 5.36 24.41
N PRO A 55 4.83 5.75 25.06
CA PRO A 55 6.12 5.10 24.92
C PRO A 55 6.18 3.79 25.70
N GLN A 56 5.45 2.78 25.21
CA GLN A 56 5.50 1.42 25.75
C GLN A 56 6.46 0.55 24.93
N ARG A 57 7.26 -0.28 25.61
CA ARG A 57 8.24 -1.19 24.99
C ARG A 57 7.58 -2.48 24.48
N VAL A 58 6.65 -2.33 23.54
CA VAL A 58 5.89 -3.43 22.93
C VAL A 58 6.07 -3.37 21.41
N GLU A 59 6.17 -4.53 20.76
CA GLU A 59 6.15 -4.64 19.30
C GLU A 59 4.93 -3.88 18.74
N THR A 60 5.18 -2.86 17.92
CA THR A 60 4.17 -1.88 17.51
C THR A 60 4.19 -1.67 16.00
N LEU A 61 3.04 -1.81 15.34
CA LEU A 61 2.80 -1.33 13.98
C LEU A 61 2.07 0.02 14.04
N VAL A 62 2.55 1.02 13.32
CA VAL A 62 1.89 2.33 13.21
C VAL A 62 1.57 2.61 11.75
N TYR A 63 0.34 2.97 11.41
CA TYR A 63 -0.02 3.31 10.03
C TYR A 63 -1.13 4.37 9.97
N ARG A 64 -1.24 5.11 8.87
CA ARG A 64 -2.39 6.00 8.63
C ARG A 64 -3.61 5.23 8.12
N ASP A 65 -4.78 5.53 8.64
CA ASP A 65 -6.06 4.89 8.26
C ASP A 65 -6.48 5.12 6.80
N ASN A 66 -5.86 6.09 6.12
CA ASN A 66 -6.09 6.35 4.70
C ASN A 66 -5.29 5.43 3.75
N LEU A 67 -4.49 4.50 4.27
CA LEU A 67 -3.69 3.59 3.46
C LEU A 67 -4.48 2.34 3.03
N PHE A 68 -4.44 2.02 1.74
CA PHE A 68 -4.92 0.75 1.22
C PHE A 68 -3.73 -0.19 0.96
N PHE A 69 -3.77 -1.37 1.56
CA PHE A 69 -2.75 -2.41 1.41
C PHE A 69 -3.41 -3.78 1.57
N ASP A 70 -2.81 -4.81 1.00
CA ASP A 70 -3.36 -6.17 1.11
C ASP A 70 -2.49 -7.08 1.98
N ARG A 71 -2.96 -8.32 2.13
CA ARG A 71 -2.28 -9.36 2.90
C ARG A 71 -0.90 -9.70 2.33
N PHE A 72 -0.74 -9.76 1.01
CA PHE A 72 0.55 -10.09 0.38
C PHE A 72 1.62 -9.02 0.66
N PHE A 73 1.23 -7.75 0.72
CA PHE A 73 2.11 -6.67 1.11
C PHE A 73 2.44 -6.71 2.60
N ILE A 74 1.42 -6.87 3.47
CA ILE A 74 1.61 -6.87 4.93
C ILE A 74 2.42 -8.06 5.42
N ASP A 75 2.17 -9.25 4.89
CA ASP A 75 2.89 -10.46 5.26
C ASP A 75 4.39 -10.28 4.95
N ASP A 76 4.72 -9.79 3.76
CA ASP A 76 6.11 -9.49 3.36
C ASP A 76 6.72 -8.36 4.20
N PHE A 77 5.97 -7.30 4.47
CA PHE A 77 6.46 -6.16 5.27
C PHE A 77 6.79 -6.60 6.70
N ILE A 78 5.86 -7.27 7.38
CA ILE A 78 6.05 -7.70 8.77
C ILE A 78 7.16 -8.73 8.88
N GLN A 79 7.23 -9.70 7.96
CA GLN A 79 8.31 -10.69 7.95
C GLN A 79 9.67 -10.00 7.85
N ARG A 80 9.87 -9.17 6.82
CA ARG A 80 11.13 -8.47 6.58
C ARG A 80 11.47 -7.47 7.71
N ALA A 81 10.47 -6.84 8.31
CA ALA A 81 10.67 -5.90 9.41
C ALA A 81 11.09 -6.62 10.70
N ARG A 82 10.53 -7.81 10.97
CA ARG A 82 10.96 -8.68 12.07
C ARG A 82 12.39 -9.18 11.88
N ASP A 83 12.72 -9.65 10.67
CA ASP A 83 14.06 -10.13 10.33
C ASP A 83 15.12 -9.02 10.44
N LEU A 84 14.74 -7.78 10.11
CA LEU A 84 15.60 -6.61 10.29
C LEU A 84 15.87 -6.29 11.77
N GLY A 85 14.93 -6.61 12.67
CA GLY A 85 15.06 -6.41 14.11
C GLY A 85 15.23 -4.95 14.56
N LYS A 86 14.88 -3.97 13.70
CA LYS A 86 15.07 -2.53 13.96
C LYS A 86 13.84 -1.75 13.52
N ALA A 87 13.58 -0.59 14.12
CA ALA A 87 12.51 0.27 13.69
C ALA A 87 12.66 0.63 12.21
N CYS A 88 11.58 0.45 11.46
CA CYS A 88 11.58 0.72 10.03
C CYS A 88 10.27 1.30 9.53
N ARG A 89 10.36 2.02 8.41
CA ARG A 89 9.25 2.63 7.68
C ARG A 89 9.22 2.09 6.27
N VAL A 90 8.01 1.83 5.76
CA VAL A 90 7.79 1.47 4.36
C VAL A 90 8.42 2.54 3.45
N ALA A 91 9.19 2.05 2.48
CA ALA A 91 9.74 2.84 1.39
C ALA A 91 9.60 2.09 0.07
N PHE A 92 9.71 2.81 -1.05
CA PHE A 92 9.67 2.27 -2.40
C PHE A 92 10.82 2.84 -3.22
N SER A 93 11.31 2.05 -4.17
CA SER A 93 12.28 2.50 -5.18
C SER A 93 11.68 3.61 -6.03
N LEU A 94 12.52 4.52 -6.55
CA LEU A 94 12.08 5.49 -7.57
C LEU A 94 11.64 4.81 -8.87
N ASN A 95 12.00 3.53 -9.05
CA ASN A 95 11.66 2.74 -10.24
C ASN A 95 10.51 1.75 -9.98
N ASP A 96 9.84 1.80 -8.83
CA ASP A 96 8.67 0.95 -8.59
C ASP A 96 7.51 1.39 -9.49
N ARG A 97 7.26 0.64 -10.57
CA ARG A 97 6.34 1.03 -11.66
C ARG A 97 4.89 1.16 -11.19
N ALA A 98 4.44 0.37 -10.21
CA ALA A 98 3.07 0.48 -9.71
C ALA A 98 2.92 1.78 -8.90
N ILE A 99 3.90 2.10 -8.05
CA ILE A 99 3.88 3.34 -7.27
C ILE A 99 3.99 4.56 -8.17
N THR A 100 5.00 4.62 -9.04
CA THR A 100 5.28 5.81 -9.85
C THR A 100 4.23 6.10 -10.90
N ALA A 101 3.62 5.07 -11.49
CA ALA A 101 2.58 5.25 -12.49
C ALA A 101 1.21 5.60 -11.87
N HIS A 102 0.86 5.01 -10.72
CA HIS A 102 -0.55 5.01 -10.26
C HIS A 102 -0.80 5.58 -8.86
N ALA A 103 0.22 5.72 -8.00
CA ALA A 103 0.01 6.01 -6.57
C ALA A 103 0.54 7.39 -6.10
N LEU A 104 1.27 8.14 -6.94
CA LEU A 104 1.91 9.39 -6.53
C LEU A 104 1.07 10.66 -6.75
N SER A 105 0.31 10.71 -7.85
CA SER A 105 -0.41 11.91 -8.26
C SER A 105 -1.51 12.28 -7.27
N LEU A 106 -1.69 13.57 -6.95
CA LEU A 106 -2.80 14.09 -6.13
C LEU A 106 -2.84 13.62 -4.67
N GLN A 107 -1.75 13.05 -4.13
CA GLN A 107 -1.61 12.71 -2.72
C GLN A 107 -0.37 13.33 -2.08
N GLN A 108 -0.30 13.27 -0.74
CA GLN A 108 0.87 13.67 0.06
C GLN A 108 1.30 12.60 1.09
N GLY A 109 0.71 11.40 1.05
CA GLY A 109 1.02 10.28 1.93
C GLY A 109 2.21 9.42 1.51
N ILE A 110 2.64 9.47 0.25
CA ILE A 110 3.89 8.87 -0.22
C ILE A 110 4.76 9.99 -0.75
N ARG A 111 5.89 10.25 -0.11
CA ARG A 111 6.76 11.41 -0.38
C ARG A 111 8.15 10.97 -0.78
N ARG A 112 8.77 11.69 -1.71
CA ARG A 112 10.18 11.47 -2.06
C ARG A 112 11.08 11.95 -0.91
N GLN A 113 12.02 11.11 -0.50
CA GLN A 113 13.09 11.46 0.44
C GLN A 113 14.41 10.91 -0.10
N GLY A 114 15.19 11.78 -0.75
CA GLY A 114 16.42 11.39 -1.44
C GLY A 114 16.13 10.49 -2.64
N ASP A 115 16.66 9.27 -2.59
CA ASP A 115 16.66 8.24 -3.63
C ASP A 115 15.51 7.22 -3.50
N LYS A 116 14.50 7.53 -2.68
CA LYS A 116 13.35 6.65 -2.42
C LYS A 116 12.08 7.42 -2.12
N TYR A 117 10.95 6.74 -2.26
CA TYR A 117 9.65 7.18 -1.76
C TYR A 117 9.40 6.58 -0.38
N VAL A 118 8.79 7.33 0.54
CA VAL A 118 8.50 6.88 1.90
C VAL A 118 7.02 7.10 2.23
N ALA A 119 6.43 6.18 2.99
CA ALA A 119 5.00 6.21 3.29
C ALA A 119 4.71 6.15 4.80
N TYR A 120 3.49 6.52 5.20
CA TYR A 120 3.05 6.57 6.60
C TYR A 120 2.71 5.18 7.19
N MET A 121 3.63 4.21 7.07
CA MET A 121 3.53 2.89 7.71
C MET A 121 4.88 2.51 8.31
N TRP A 122 4.88 2.19 9.59
CA TRP A 122 6.04 1.90 10.40
C TRP A 122 5.87 0.61 11.18
N TYR A 123 6.98 -0.06 11.42
CA TYR A 123 7.10 -1.17 12.34
C TYR A 123 8.19 -0.86 13.36
N PHE A 124 7.91 -1.15 14.62
CA PHE A 124 8.78 -0.92 15.75
C PHE A 124 8.89 -2.19 16.59
N PRO A 125 10.06 -2.87 16.64
CA PRO A 125 10.19 -4.13 17.36
C PRO A 125 10.06 -3.96 18.89
N HIS A 126 10.42 -2.80 19.44
CA HIS A 126 10.51 -2.57 20.88
C HIS A 126 9.87 -1.24 21.35
N GLY A 127 8.83 -0.80 20.67
CA GLY A 127 8.16 0.49 20.91
C GLY A 127 8.65 1.61 20.00
N VAL A 128 7.90 2.72 19.94
CA VAL A 128 8.17 3.84 19.04
C VAL A 128 9.48 4.54 19.43
N GLU A 129 10.34 4.74 18.43
CA GLU A 129 11.64 5.39 18.60
C GLU A 129 11.96 6.33 17.42
N PRO A 130 12.83 7.34 17.57
CA PRO A 130 13.11 8.31 16.52
C PRO A 130 13.99 7.77 15.38
N ASN A 131 14.84 6.76 15.64
CA ASN A 131 15.79 6.25 14.65
C ASN A 131 15.17 5.18 13.76
N VAL A 132 14.45 5.63 12.72
CA VAL A 132 13.69 4.75 11.82
C VAL A 132 14.42 4.55 10.50
N ARG A 133 14.70 3.29 10.16
CA ARG A 133 15.30 2.90 8.87
C ARG A 133 14.24 2.84 7.78
N SER A 134 14.63 3.03 6.52
CA SER A 134 13.73 2.73 5.41
C SER A 134 13.82 1.26 5.05
N LEU A 135 12.67 0.59 4.95
CA LEU A 135 12.56 -0.75 4.41
C LEU A 135 11.96 -0.66 3.01
N VAL A 136 12.80 -0.84 1.98
CA VAL A 136 12.36 -0.74 0.58
C VAL A 136 11.56 -1.99 0.22
N MET A 137 10.27 -1.78 -0.01
CA MET A 137 9.32 -2.79 -0.45
C MET A 137 9.24 -2.79 -1.98
N ASP A 138 9.00 -3.97 -2.54
CA ASP A 138 8.75 -4.15 -3.97
C ASP A 138 7.28 -4.53 -4.15
N THR A 139 6.51 -3.68 -4.84
CA THR A 139 5.10 -3.97 -5.16
C THR A 139 4.95 -5.14 -6.13
N LYS A 140 6.06 -5.53 -6.76
CA LYS A 140 6.16 -6.47 -7.87
C LYS A 140 5.14 -6.08 -8.94
N ALA A 141 5.30 -4.91 -9.55
CA ALA A 141 4.46 -4.45 -10.65
C ALA A 141 4.45 -5.45 -11.81
N HIS A 142 3.27 -5.75 -12.33
CA HIS A 142 3.03 -6.59 -13.50
C HIS A 142 2.34 -5.74 -14.56
N GLU A 143 2.85 -5.82 -15.78
CA GLU A 143 2.30 -5.08 -16.90
C GLU A 143 1.05 -5.78 -17.43
N MET A 144 -0.08 -5.08 -17.45
CA MET A 144 -1.36 -5.61 -17.95
C MET A 144 -1.95 -4.67 -18.99
N GLY A 145 -2.30 -5.20 -20.16
CA GLY A 145 -3.05 -4.48 -21.20
C GLY A 145 -4.51 -4.97 -21.24
N TYR A 146 -5.47 -4.04 -21.24
CA TYR A 146 -6.90 -4.41 -21.34
C TYR A 146 -7.38 -4.62 -22.77
N TYR A 147 -6.65 -4.09 -23.75
CA TYR A 147 -7.05 -4.11 -25.14
C TYR A 147 -5.83 -4.35 -26.02
N HIS A 148 -5.97 -5.22 -27.01
CA HIS A 148 -5.09 -5.21 -28.16
C HIS A 148 -5.42 -3.93 -28.94
N VAL A 149 -4.72 -2.84 -28.63
CA VAL A 149 -4.93 -1.57 -29.33
C VAL A 149 -4.54 -1.81 -30.78
N PRO A 150 -5.46 -1.60 -31.75
CA PRO A 150 -5.10 -1.72 -33.15
C PRO A 150 -3.87 -0.85 -33.46
N THR A 151 -2.96 -1.35 -34.29
CA THR A 151 -1.66 -0.71 -34.54
C THR A 151 -1.75 0.72 -35.07
N HIS A 152 -2.88 1.10 -35.66
CA HIS A 152 -3.16 2.47 -36.13
C HIS A 152 -3.60 3.44 -35.01
N MET A 153 -3.93 2.93 -33.82
CA MET A 153 -4.23 3.69 -32.59
C MET A 153 -3.12 3.58 -31.53
N SER A 154 -2.17 2.65 -31.69
CA SER A 154 -0.93 2.60 -30.89
C SER A 154 0.11 3.51 -31.55
N ASN A 155 0.34 4.69 -30.99
CA ASN A 155 1.30 5.65 -31.52
C ASN A 155 2.74 5.27 -31.09
N GLU A 156 3.74 6.09 -31.46
CA GLU A 156 5.15 6.02 -31.00
C GLU A 156 5.33 5.96 -29.46
N ARG A 157 4.26 6.18 -28.69
CA ARG A 157 4.25 6.16 -27.22
C ARG A 157 3.95 4.78 -26.60
N GLY A 158 3.75 3.75 -27.43
CA GLY A 158 3.53 2.36 -26.99
C GLY A 158 2.08 2.05 -26.60
N ASP A 159 1.86 0.80 -26.19
CA ASP A 159 0.54 0.29 -25.82
C ASP A 159 0.01 0.91 -24.52
N LEU A 160 -1.32 1.02 -24.43
CA LEU A 160 -2.03 1.45 -23.23
C LEU A 160 -2.01 0.34 -22.17
N VAL A 161 -0.91 0.29 -21.41
CA VAL A 161 -0.69 -0.69 -20.35
C VAL A 161 -0.81 -0.09 -18.96
N TYR A 162 -1.22 -0.91 -18.01
CA TYR A 162 -1.23 -0.62 -16.59
C TYR A 162 -0.13 -1.39 -15.87
N GLN A 163 0.33 -0.85 -14.75
CA GLN A 163 1.38 -1.44 -13.92
C GLN A 163 0.72 -1.87 -12.62
N VAL A 164 0.15 -3.07 -12.65
CA VAL A 164 -0.69 -3.62 -11.60
C VAL A 164 0.21 -4.30 -10.55
N PRO A 165 0.19 -3.89 -9.27
CA PRO A 165 1.00 -4.52 -8.25
C PRO A 165 0.45 -5.92 -7.92
N THR A 166 1.31 -6.85 -7.51
CA THR A 166 0.85 -8.08 -6.83
C THR A 166 0.97 -8.02 -5.32
N LYS A 167 1.64 -6.98 -4.79
CA LYS A 167 1.67 -6.60 -3.37
C LYS A 167 1.21 -5.16 -3.28
N VAL A 168 -0.02 -4.95 -2.83
CA VAL A 168 -0.70 -3.66 -2.95
C VAL A 168 -0.30 -2.69 -1.85
N PHE A 169 -0.02 -1.45 -2.23
CA PHE A 169 0.10 -0.33 -1.31
C PHE A 169 -0.29 0.99 -1.99
N CYS A 170 -1.24 1.74 -1.41
CA CYS A 170 -1.71 3.03 -1.90
C CYS A 170 -2.07 3.97 -0.76
N SER A 171 -1.95 5.28 -0.96
CA SER A 171 -2.45 6.30 -0.03
C SER A 171 -3.67 7.00 -0.61
N ASN A 172 -4.86 6.71 -0.06
CA ASN A 172 -6.11 7.26 -0.54
C ASN A 172 -6.30 8.67 0.01
N LYS A 173 -5.95 9.70 -0.79
CA LYS A 173 -6.14 11.13 -0.45
C LYS A 173 -6.96 11.94 -1.44
N HIS A 174 -7.44 11.28 -2.50
CA HIS A 174 -8.23 11.88 -3.57
C HIS A 174 -9.12 10.79 -4.19
N TRP A 175 -10.28 11.13 -4.75
CA TRP A 175 -11.22 10.12 -5.30
C TRP A 175 -10.61 9.24 -6.39
N VAL A 176 -9.65 9.77 -7.14
CA VAL A 176 -8.88 8.99 -8.13
C VAL A 176 -8.23 7.78 -7.46
N HIS A 177 -7.69 7.92 -6.25
CA HIS A 177 -7.10 6.80 -5.50
C HIS A 177 -8.15 5.80 -5.03
N THR A 178 -9.38 6.23 -4.75
CA THR A 178 -10.49 5.30 -4.48
C THR A 178 -10.76 4.43 -5.70
N GLY A 179 -10.71 5.01 -6.91
CA GLY A 179 -10.76 4.27 -8.18
C GLY A 179 -9.56 3.33 -8.34
N THR A 180 -8.34 3.82 -8.14
CA THR A 180 -7.11 3.00 -8.17
C THR A 180 -7.20 1.82 -7.21
N ALA A 181 -7.62 2.04 -5.97
CA ALA A 181 -7.73 1.01 -4.94
C ALA A 181 -8.78 -0.08 -5.26
N ASN A 182 -9.91 0.30 -5.87
CA ASN A 182 -10.95 -0.67 -6.22
C ASN A 182 -10.64 -1.43 -7.52
N ILE A 183 -10.07 -0.75 -8.51
CA ILE A 183 -9.90 -1.27 -9.87
C ILE A 183 -8.49 -1.81 -10.04
N LEU A 184 -7.50 -0.93 -10.18
CA LEU A 184 -6.11 -1.28 -10.53
C LEU A 184 -5.43 -2.09 -9.43
N PHE A 185 -5.48 -1.59 -8.20
CA PHE A 185 -4.83 -2.20 -7.04
C PHE A 185 -5.77 -3.15 -6.31
N GLY A 186 -7.02 -3.27 -6.77
CA GLY A 186 -8.04 -4.13 -6.19
C GLY A 186 -8.29 -5.36 -7.05
N ILE A 187 -9.31 -5.29 -7.90
CA ILE A 187 -9.74 -6.41 -8.74
C ILE A 187 -8.61 -6.91 -9.65
N LEU A 188 -7.88 -5.98 -10.28
CA LEU A 188 -6.89 -6.33 -11.30
C LEU A 188 -5.62 -6.94 -10.72
N THR A 189 -5.28 -6.60 -9.47
CA THR A 189 -4.23 -7.28 -8.68
C THR A 189 -4.46 -8.80 -8.64
N ASN A 190 -5.72 -9.26 -8.56
CA ASN A 190 -6.01 -10.69 -8.58
C ASN A 190 -5.71 -11.31 -9.95
N GLY A 191 -6.05 -10.61 -11.04
CA GLY A 191 -5.65 -11.00 -12.40
C GLY A 191 -4.13 -11.08 -12.55
N ALA A 192 -3.41 -10.04 -12.12
CA ALA A 192 -1.94 -10.01 -12.17
C ALA A 192 -1.25 -11.16 -11.41
N ARG A 193 -1.88 -11.66 -10.33
CA ARG A 193 -1.37 -12.84 -9.62
C ARG A 193 -1.61 -14.11 -10.42
N LEU A 194 -2.82 -14.29 -10.95
CA LEU A 194 -3.18 -15.46 -11.76
C LEU A 194 -2.35 -15.55 -13.04
N ASP A 195 -2.11 -14.42 -13.71
CA ASP A 195 -1.29 -14.36 -14.92
C ASP A 195 0.15 -14.80 -14.61
N ARG A 196 0.73 -14.30 -13.52
CA ARG A 196 2.07 -14.71 -13.08
C ARG A 196 2.17 -16.18 -12.70
N ASP A 197 1.17 -16.70 -12.02
CA ASP A 197 1.14 -18.12 -11.66
C ASP A 197 1.05 -18.99 -12.94
N SER A 198 0.29 -18.54 -13.94
CA SER A 198 0.17 -19.22 -15.24
C SER A 198 1.46 -19.19 -16.06
N GLU A 199 2.16 -18.05 -16.10
CA GLU A 199 3.48 -17.93 -16.74
C GLU A 199 4.54 -18.84 -16.11
N GLN A 200 4.45 -19.10 -14.80
CA GLN A 200 5.37 -20.02 -14.13
C GLN A 200 5.12 -21.48 -14.53
N VAL A 201 3.85 -21.88 -14.67
CA VAL A 201 3.49 -23.24 -15.13
C VAL A 201 3.93 -23.46 -16.58
N GLY A 202 3.71 -22.49 -17.47
CA GLY A 202 4.12 -22.59 -18.88
C GLY A 202 5.64 -22.70 -19.10
N LYS A 203 6.47 -22.30 -18.12
CA LYS A 203 7.93 -22.47 -18.16
C LYS A 203 8.41 -23.83 -17.63
N GLN A 204 7.52 -24.61 -17.00
CA GLN A 204 7.84 -25.94 -16.45
C GLN A 204 7.43 -27.09 -17.38
N LEU A 205 6.69 -26.80 -18.45
CA LEU A 205 6.34 -27.70 -19.55
C LEU A 205 7.33 -27.56 -20.70
#